data_AF-A0A920I9U8-F1
#
_entry.id   AF-A0A920I9U8-F1
#
_cell.length_a   1.000
_cell.length_b   1.000
_cell.length_c   1.000
_cell.angle_alpha   90.00
_cell.angle_beta   90.00
_cell.angle_gamma   90.00
#
_symmetry.space_group_name_H-M   'P 1'
#
loop_
_entity.id
_entity.type
_entity.pdbx_description
1 polymer ?
#
loop_
_entity_poly.entity_id
_entity_poly.type
_entity_poly.pdbx_seq_one_letter_code
_entity_poly.pdbx_strand_id
1 'polypeptide(L)'
;MPDTIFDFGIPTDGLESPWGRAQFVFGYNSKKIKAPPRSASELGAWIKMNPGKFTYPQPPDFIGTSFLKQLLIQLVDDKDALYQSSSNSDATHLLKPLWEWLNETHPFMWRNGTIFPSGSSHLLRLLGDGEIDIAMSFNPAEFAYAVEQEILSKEVKSFIFDKGSLANVHFVTIPFNATSPDAAKIVANFLLTPEAQVRKANIKFWGDPTVLDINKLPEEFKMNFRQLPVHQSMLSPEELQNIVPEPHPSWVEVIEEEWQKNYATE
;
A
#
# COMPACT_ATOMS: atom_id res chain seq x y z
N MET A 1 -9.32 -1.97 17.80
CA MET A 1 -8.74 -3.16 17.13
C MET A 1 -7.27 -3.20 17.51
N PRO A 2 -6.62 -4.38 17.60
CA PRO A 2 -5.22 -4.47 18.01
C PRO A 2 -4.30 -3.59 17.15
N ASP A 3 -4.57 -3.47 15.86
CA ASP A 3 -3.80 -2.66 14.90
C ASP A 3 -3.60 -1.16 15.24
N THR A 4 -4.43 -0.53 16.05
CA THR A 4 -4.23 0.90 16.43
C THR A 4 -3.23 1.10 17.55
N ILE A 5 -2.69 0.02 18.12
CA ILE A 5 -1.68 0.07 19.19
C ILE A 5 -0.38 -0.67 18.84
N PHE A 6 -0.29 -1.24 17.63
CA PHE A 6 0.93 -1.84 17.08
C PHE A 6 1.28 -1.17 15.74
N ASP A 7 2.54 -0.80 15.55
CA ASP A 7 3.10 -0.35 14.27
C ASP A 7 4.05 -1.43 13.73
N PHE A 8 3.81 -1.92 12.51
CA PHE A 8 4.49 -3.10 11.94
C PHE A 8 4.59 -4.31 12.91
N GLY A 9 3.58 -4.53 13.76
CA GLY A 9 3.58 -5.61 14.74
C GLY A 9 4.39 -5.34 16.01
N ILE A 10 4.99 -4.15 16.15
CA ILE A 10 5.65 -3.67 17.37
C ILE A 10 4.68 -2.81 18.18
N PRO A 11 4.54 -3.00 19.51
CA PRO A 11 3.75 -2.10 20.34
C PRO A 11 4.19 -0.63 20.20
N THR A 12 3.22 0.27 20.02
CA THR A 12 3.47 1.72 19.96
C THR A 12 3.87 2.33 21.31
N ASP A 13 3.64 1.60 22.40
CA ASP A 13 3.87 2.03 23.80
C ASP A 13 3.27 3.43 24.13
N GLY A 14 2.22 3.83 23.40
CA GLY A 14 1.56 5.13 23.55
C GLY A 14 2.36 6.33 23.00
N LEU A 15 3.45 6.09 22.26
CA LEU A 15 4.28 7.12 21.64
C LEU A 15 3.72 7.60 20.30
N GLU A 16 2.72 6.91 19.76
CA GLU A 16 2.20 7.11 18.42
C GLU A 16 0.67 7.25 18.45
N SER A 17 0.15 8.30 17.80
CA SER A 17 -1.28 8.54 17.68
C SER A 17 -1.78 7.96 16.35
N PRO A 18 -2.64 6.92 16.33
CA PRO A 18 -3.15 6.37 15.08
C PRO A 18 -3.93 7.44 14.32
N TRP A 19 -3.79 7.51 13.00
CA TRP A 19 -4.40 8.60 12.21
C TRP A 19 -5.25 8.10 11.05
N GLY A 20 -4.75 7.16 10.26
CA GLY A 20 -5.50 6.56 9.16
C GLY A 20 -5.16 5.10 8.94
N ARG A 21 -6.07 4.39 8.26
CA ARG A 21 -5.87 2.99 7.87
C ARG A 21 -5.47 2.96 6.41
N ALA A 22 -4.39 2.27 6.11
CA ALA A 22 -3.85 2.17 4.78
C ALA A 22 -3.93 0.72 4.29
N GLN A 23 -4.04 0.53 2.98
CA GLN A 23 -4.10 -0.78 2.35
C GLN A 23 -3.47 -0.70 0.97
N PHE A 24 -2.59 -1.65 0.69
CA PHE A 24 -1.97 -1.82 -0.60
C PHE A 24 -3.00 -2.24 -1.64
N VAL A 25 -3.07 -1.49 -2.73
CA VAL A 25 -4.00 -1.71 -3.84
C VAL A 25 -3.29 -1.53 -5.17
N PHE A 26 -3.76 -2.26 -6.17
CA PHE A 26 -3.36 -2.04 -7.54
C PHE A 26 -4.42 -1.23 -8.28
N GLY A 27 -3.99 -0.34 -9.16
CA GLY A 27 -4.84 0.41 -10.07
C GLY A 27 -4.61 -0.06 -11.50
N TYR A 28 -5.66 -0.21 -12.29
CA TYR A 28 -5.55 -0.72 -13.65
C TYR A 28 -6.52 -0.06 -14.62
N ASN A 29 -6.16 -0.02 -15.89
CA ASN A 29 -7.04 0.48 -16.94
C ASN A 29 -8.04 -0.63 -17.40
N SER A 30 -9.29 -0.55 -16.96
CA SER A 30 -10.32 -1.56 -17.25
C SER A 30 -10.78 -1.61 -18.71
N LYS A 31 -10.41 -0.61 -19.54
CA LYS A 31 -10.57 -0.68 -20.98
C LYS A 31 -9.60 -1.68 -21.60
N LYS A 32 -8.38 -1.75 -21.09
CA LYS A 32 -7.29 -2.61 -21.59
C LYS A 32 -7.29 -4.00 -20.93
N ILE A 33 -7.59 -4.06 -19.65
CA ILE A 33 -7.52 -5.29 -18.85
C ILE A 33 -8.93 -5.63 -18.36
N LYS A 34 -9.49 -6.74 -18.86
CA LYS A 34 -10.83 -7.19 -18.45
C LYS A 34 -10.82 -8.05 -17.18
N ALA A 35 -9.79 -8.86 -17.02
CA ALA A 35 -9.53 -9.65 -15.82
C ALA A 35 -8.16 -9.24 -15.28
N PRO A 36 -8.08 -8.37 -14.25
CA PRO A 36 -6.80 -8.04 -13.63
C PRO A 36 -6.24 -9.26 -12.88
N PRO A 37 -4.90 -9.41 -12.80
CA PRO A 37 -4.28 -10.54 -12.12
C PRO A 37 -4.61 -10.55 -10.62
N ARG A 38 -5.02 -11.69 -10.07
CA ARG A 38 -5.44 -11.83 -8.68
C ARG A 38 -4.44 -12.58 -7.79
N SER A 39 -3.24 -12.86 -8.31
CA SER A 39 -2.14 -13.46 -7.54
C SER A 39 -0.77 -13.02 -8.08
N ALA A 40 0.30 -13.25 -7.32
CA ALA A 40 1.67 -13.02 -7.78
C ALA A 40 2.00 -13.83 -9.05
N SER A 41 1.52 -15.08 -9.14
CA SER A 41 1.71 -15.93 -10.32
C SER A 41 1.00 -15.36 -11.55
N GLU A 42 -0.26 -14.95 -11.40
CA GLU A 42 -1.03 -14.33 -12.49
C GLU A 42 -0.44 -13.00 -12.91
N LEU A 43 0.05 -12.18 -11.97
CA LEU A 43 0.72 -10.93 -12.27
C LEU A 43 2.00 -11.19 -13.07
N GLY A 44 2.82 -12.16 -12.65
CA GLY A 44 4.03 -12.54 -13.38
C GLY A 44 3.74 -13.01 -14.81
N ALA A 45 2.70 -13.83 -15.00
CA ALA A 45 2.25 -14.25 -16.32
C ALA A 45 1.75 -13.06 -17.17
N TRP A 46 0.96 -12.17 -16.57
CA TRP A 46 0.46 -10.98 -17.24
C TRP A 46 1.60 -10.05 -17.69
N ILE A 47 2.63 -9.85 -16.85
CA ILE A 47 3.81 -9.04 -17.18
C ILE A 47 4.54 -9.62 -18.40
N LYS A 48 4.78 -10.94 -18.42
CA LYS A 48 5.43 -11.63 -19.55
C LYS A 48 4.61 -11.50 -20.85
N MET A 49 3.28 -11.50 -20.76
CA MET A 49 2.38 -11.31 -21.90
C MET A 49 2.23 -9.86 -22.36
N ASN A 50 2.54 -8.88 -21.50
CA ASN A 50 2.38 -7.45 -21.78
C ASN A 50 3.70 -6.69 -21.51
N PRO A 51 4.75 -6.92 -22.31
CA PRO A 51 6.07 -6.34 -22.06
C PRO A 51 6.02 -4.81 -22.01
N GLY A 52 6.69 -4.25 -21.01
CA GLY A 52 6.79 -2.80 -20.80
C GLY A 52 5.59 -2.17 -20.10
N LYS A 53 4.54 -2.94 -19.75
CA LYS A 53 3.27 -2.41 -19.21
C LYS A 53 3.12 -2.49 -17.69
N PHE A 54 4.18 -2.84 -16.99
CA PHE A 54 4.24 -2.89 -15.53
C PHE A 54 5.60 -2.43 -15.01
N THR A 55 5.61 -1.79 -13.85
CA THR A 55 6.82 -1.52 -13.05
C THR A 55 6.39 -1.19 -11.61
N TYR A 56 7.35 -1.06 -10.71
CA TYR A 56 7.16 -0.64 -9.33
C TYR A 56 8.30 0.32 -8.93
N PRO A 57 8.13 1.17 -7.90
CA PRO A 57 9.18 2.10 -7.52
C PRO A 57 10.43 1.41 -7.00
N GLN A 58 11.58 2.01 -7.24
CA GLN A 58 12.84 1.48 -6.75
C GLN A 58 12.90 1.52 -5.21
N PRO A 59 13.11 0.39 -4.51
CA PRO A 59 13.45 0.41 -3.08
C PRO A 59 14.71 1.27 -2.84
N PRO A 60 14.79 2.08 -1.76
CA PRO A 60 13.98 2.02 -0.54
C PRO A 60 12.70 2.88 -0.58
N ASP A 61 12.13 3.15 -1.76
CA ASP A 61 10.79 3.73 -1.83
C ASP A 61 9.76 2.81 -1.14
N PHE A 62 8.95 3.41 -0.26
CA PHE A 62 7.97 2.69 0.56
C PHE A 62 6.97 1.87 -0.26
N ILE A 63 6.50 2.36 -1.41
CA ILE A 63 5.56 1.61 -2.26
C ILE A 63 6.27 0.45 -2.96
N GLY A 64 7.51 0.69 -3.41
CA GLY A 64 8.38 -0.36 -3.96
C GLY A 64 8.62 -1.49 -2.96
N THR A 65 9.09 -1.15 -1.76
CA THR A 65 9.32 -2.11 -0.67
C THR A 65 8.03 -2.82 -0.26
N SER A 66 6.90 -2.12 -0.22
CA SER A 66 5.60 -2.73 0.06
C SER A 66 5.16 -3.74 -1.00
N PHE A 67 5.41 -3.47 -2.28
CA PHE A 67 5.16 -4.44 -3.34
C PHE A 67 6.02 -5.70 -3.19
N LEU A 68 7.30 -5.54 -2.84
CA LEU A 68 8.19 -6.68 -2.59
C LEU A 68 7.71 -7.53 -1.40
N LYS A 69 7.31 -6.89 -0.29
CA LYS A 69 6.70 -7.60 0.86
C LYS A 69 5.40 -8.31 0.45
N GLN A 70 4.53 -7.65 -0.31
CA GLN A 70 3.29 -8.24 -0.82
C GLN A 70 3.57 -9.49 -1.67
N LEU A 71 4.55 -9.45 -2.57
CA LEU A 71 4.96 -10.61 -3.35
C LEU A 71 5.53 -11.71 -2.46
N LEU A 72 6.43 -11.38 -1.53
CA LEU A 72 7.06 -12.34 -0.64
C LEU A 72 6.03 -13.15 0.15
N ILE A 73 5.02 -12.50 0.74
CA ILE A 73 3.93 -13.17 1.46
C ILE A 73 3.11 -14.09 0.55
N GLN A 74 2.99 -13.78 -0.74
CA GLN A 74 2.26 -14.60 -1.69
C GLN A 74 3.05 -15.82 -2.17
N LEU A 75 4.39 -15.71 -2.17
CA LEU A 75 5.30 -16.68 -2.77
C LEU A 75 5.94 -17.64 -1.75
N VAL A 76 6.10 -17.21 -0.49
CA VAL A 76 6.74 -18.04 0.54
C VAL A 76 5.79 -19.14 1.05
N ASP A 77 6.36 -20.31 1.33
CA ASP A 77 5.64 -21.42 1.96
C ASP A 77 5.44 -21.16 3.47
N ASP A 78 6.51 -20.83 4.18
CA ASP A 78 6.48 -20.49 5.61
C ASP A 78 6.27 -18.98 5.81
N LYS A 79 5.00 -18.58 5.89
CA LYS A 79 4.61 -17.18 6.12
C LYS A 79 4.83 -16.74 7.55
N ASP A 80 4.76 -17.67 8.52
CA ASP A 80 4.83 -17.33 9.94
C ASP A 80 6.22 -16.80 10.30
N ALA A 81 7.26 -17.29 9.62
CA ALA A 81 8.62 -16.77 9.75
C ALA A 81 8.75 -15.27 9.38
N LEU A 82 7.92 -14.75 8.46
CA LEU A 82 7.94 -13.33 8.08
C LEU A 82 7.43 -12.41 9.21
N TYR A 83 6.66 -12.95 10.15
CA TYR A 83 6.13 -12.20 11.29
C TYR A 83 7.05 -12.29 12.53
N GLN A 84 8.19 -12.96 12.39
CA GLN A 84 9.27 -12.94 13.37
C GLN A 84 10.44 -12.10 12.85
N SER A 85 11.32 -11.70 13.76
CA SER A 85 12.57 -11.03 13.38
C SER A 85 13.32 -11.85 12.33
N SER A 86 13.79 -11.16 11.29
CA SER A 86 14.60 -11.73 10.21
C SER A 86 15.88 -12.37 10.75
N SER A 87 16.39 -11.91 11.90
CA SER A 87 17.51 -12.54 12.62
C SER A 87 17.23 -13.96 13.10
N ASN A 88 15.96 -14.35 13.24
CA ASN A 88 15.54 -15.67 13.73
C ASN A 88 15.18 -16.63 12.58
N SER A 89 15.38 -16.19 11.33
CA SER A 89 14.94 -16.93 10.15
C SER A 89 16.09 -17.09 9.15
N ASP A 90 16.00 -18.10 8.28
CA ASP A 90 16.88 -18.20 7.12
C ASP A 90 16.39 -17.24 6.03
N ALA A 91 16.87 -15.98 6.10
CA ALA A 91 16.47 -14.94 5.15
C ALA A 91 16.80 -15.29 3.69
N THR A 92 17.93 -15.94 3.44
CA THR A 92 18.32 -16.38 2.10
C THR A 92 17.32 -17.37 1.53
N HIS A 93 16.90 -18.35 2.35
CA HIS A 93 15.89 -19.33 1.93
C HIS A 93 14.52 -18.68 1.70
N LEU A 94 14.06 -17.84 2.64
CA LEU A 94 12.72 -17.22 2.57
C LEU A 94 12.58 -16.22 1.42
N LEU A 95 13.63 -15.47 1.10
CA LEU A 95 13.61 -14.47 0.02
C LEU A 95 13.81 -15.08 -1.37
N LYS A 96 14.31 -16.31 -1.47
CA LYS A 96 14.59 -16.97 -2.75
C LYS A 96 13.42 -16.93 -3.75
N PRO A 97 12.17 -17.28 -3.37
CA PRO A 97 11.04 -17.23 -4.30
C PRO A 97 10.74 -15.82 -4.84
N LEU A 98 10.99 -14.77 -4.04
CA LEU A 98 10.83 -13.39 -4.46
C LEU A 98 11.84 -13.05 -5.58
N TRP A 99 13.11 -13.41 -5.38
CA TRP A 99 14.16 -13.14 -6.38
C TRP A 99 13.98 -13.96 -7.65
N GLU A 100 13.55 -15.21 -7.55
CA GLU A 100 13.19 -16.02 -8.71
C GLU A 100 12.05 -15.36 -9.51
N TRP A 101 11.00 -14.89 -8.85
CA TRP A 101 9.90 -14.18 -9.50
C TRP A 101 10.36 -12.88 -10.18
N LEU A 102 11.22 -12.09 -9.53
CA LEU A 102 11.73 -10.84 -10.09
C LEU A 102 12.65 -11.10 -11.30
N ASN A 103 13.56 -12.07 -11.21
CA ASN A 103 14.43 -12.46 -12.32
C ASN A 103 13.64 -12.90 -13.55
N GLU A 104 12.51 -13.59 -13.35
CA GLU A 104 11.64 -14.01 -14.45
C GLU A 104 10.81 -12.88 -15.07
N THR A 105 10.56 -11.79 -14.34
CA THR A 105 9.60 -10.74 -14.74
C THR A 105 10.27 -9.44 -15.14
N HIS A 106 11.38 -9.05 -14.51
CA HIS A 106 12.14 -7.83 -14.79
C HIS A 106 12.42 -7.62 -16.29
N PRO A 107 12.87 -8.61 -17.08
CA PRO A 107 13.13 -8.42 -18.51
C PRO A 107 11.92 -7.94 -19.32
N PHE A 108 10.71 -8.15 -18.80
CA PHE A 108 9.44 -7.77 -19.43
C PHE A 108 8.80 -6.53 -18.78
N MET A 109 9.41 -5.94 -17.75
CA MET A 109 8.91 -4.72 -17.13
C MET A 109 9.19 -3.48 -18.00
N TRP A 110 8.58 -2.34 -17.64
CA TRP A 110 8.87 -1.04 -18.23
C TRP A 110 10.38 -0.79 -18.23
N ARG A 111 10.91 -0.31 -19.37
CA ARG A 111 12.35 -0.15 -19.61
C ARG A 111 13.17 -1.42 -19.30
N ASN A 112 12.62 -2.59 -19.63
CA ASN A 112 13.25 -3.91 -19.42
C ASN A 112 13.65 -4.19 -17.97
N GLY A 113 13.02 -3.51 -17.00
CA GLY A 113 13.34 -3.66 -15.57
C GLY A 113 14.72 -3.11 -15.19
N THR A 114 15.29 -2.19 -15.97
CA THR A 114 16.57 -1.54 -15.65
C THR A 114 16.40 -0.09 -15.18
N ILE A 115 15.20 0.48 -15.36
CA ILE A 115 14.85 1.82 -14.89
C ILE A 115 13.50 1.72 -14.18
N PHE A 116 13.45 2.29 -12.98
CA PHE A 116 12.29 2.24 -12.11
C PHE A 116 11.78 3.66 -11.83
N PRO A 117 10.47 3.84 -11.61
CA PRO A 117 9.95 5.10 -11.14
C PRO A 117 10.50 5.43 -9.74
N SER A 118 10.57 6.72 -9.43
CA SER A 118 11.10 7.24 -8.17
C SER A 118 10.10 7.22 -7.02
N GLY A 119 8.86 6.77 -7.25
CA GLY A 119 7.80 6.72 -6.25
C GLY A 119 6.39 6.79 -6.84
N SER A 120 5.39 6.90 -5.95
CA SER A 120 3.95 6.87 -6.26
C SER A 120 3.53 7.87 -7.33
N SER A 121 3.97 9.13 -7.23
CA SER A 121 3.57 10.19 -8.16
C SER A 121 4.13 9.96 -9.58
N HIS A 122 5.27 9.26 -9.70
CA HIS A 122 5.79 8.86 -10.99
C HIS A 122 4.99 7.69 -11.56
N LEU A 123 4.67 6.66 -10.76
CA LEU A 123 3.77 5.57 -11.17
C LEU A 123 2.41 6.08 -11.68
N LEU A 124 1.80 7.02 -10.95
CA LEU A 124 0.49 7.57 -11.31
C LEU A 124 0.52 8.25 -12.69
N ARG A 125 1.62 8.97 -12.97
CA ARG A 125 1.84 9.61 -14.28
C ARG A 125 2.03 8.57 -15.38
N LEU A 126 2.85 7.54 -15.16
CA LEU A 126 3.03 6.46 -16.14
C LEU A 126 1.71 5.77 -16.47
N LEU A 127 0.83 5.58 -15.49
CA LEU A 127 -0.51 5.04 -15.71
C LEU A 127 -1.40 6.01 -16.49
N GLY A 128 -1.38 7.30 -16.13
CA GLY A 128 -2.14 8.36 -16.82
C GLY A 128 -1.75 8.52 -18.29
N ASP A 129 -0.45 8.49 -18.56
CA ASP A 129 0.14 8.58 -19.90
C ASP A 129 -0.01 7.25 -20.69
N GLY A 130 -0.44 6.18 -20.03
CA GLY A 130 -0.63 4.85 -20.63
C GLY A 130 0.68 4.12 -20.98
N GLU A 131 1.79 4.55 -20.41
CA GLU A 131 3.08 3.86 -20.49
C GLU A 131 2.98 2.49 -19.82
N ILE A 132 2.36 2.44 -18.64
CA ILE A 132 1.99 1.20 -17.92
C ILE A 132 0.46 1.06 -17.82
N ASP A 133 0.00 -0.17 -17.62
CA ASP A 133 -1.45 -0.46 -17.54
C ASP A 133 -1.91 -0.91 -16.14
N ILE A 134 -0.95 -1.20 -15.27
CA ILE A 134 -1.15 -1.48 -13.84
C ILE A 134 -0.15 -0.63 -13.04
N ALA A 135 -0.64 0.06 -12.02
CA ALA A 135 0.15 0.75 -11.01
C ALA A 135 -0.26 0.29 -9.60
N MET A 136 0.38 0.81 -8.56
CA MET A 136 0.09 0.45 -7.17
C MET A 136 0.16 1.66 -6.23
N SER A 137 -0.53 1.56 -5.10
CA SER A 137 -0.55 2.56 -4.04
C SER A 137 -0.81 1.88 -2.69
N PHE A 138 -0.47 2.55 -1.59
CA PHE A 138 -0.80 2.12 -0.23
C PHE A 138 -2.02 2.87 0.34
N ASN A 139 -2.59 3.81 -0.42
CA ASN A 139 -3.88 4.42 -0.11
C ASN A 139 -4.98 3.73 -0.96
N PRO A 140 -5.97 3.05 -0.34
CA PRO A 140 -7.01 2.34 -1.08
C PRO A 140 -7.88 3.26 -1.95
N ALA A 141 -7.91 4.56 -1.64
CA ALA A 141 -8.66 5.57 -2.39
C ALA A 141 -7.84 6.23 -3.51
N GLU A 142 -6.53 5.98 -3.63
CA GLU A 142 -5.62 6.76 -4.49
C GLU A 142 -6.11 6.88 -5.94
N PHE A 143 -6.42 5.75 -6.56
CA PHE A 143 -6.84 5.73 -7.97
C PHE A 143 -8.20 6.36 -8.18
N ALA A 144 -9.10 6.23 -7.21
CA ALA A 144 -10.39 6.88 -7.26
C ALA A 144 -10.27 8.40 -7.05
N TYR A 145 -9.40 8.85 -6.14
CA TYR A 145 -9.05 10.25 -5.95
C TYR A 145 -8.47 10.84 -7.24
N ALA A 146 -7.52 10.15 -7.86
CA ALA A 146 -6.90 10.59 -9.11
C ALA A 146 -7.89 10.66 -10.29
N VAL A 147 -8.93 9.80 -10.31
CA VAL A 147 -10.04 9.92 -11.27
C VAL A 147 -10.92 11.13 -10.98
N GLU A 148 -11.27 11.38 -9.71
CA GLU A 148 -12.06 12.56 -9.31
C GLU A 148 -11.32 13.87 -9.62
N GLN A 149 -9.99 13.88 -9.54
CA GLN A 149 -9.14 15.02 -9.91
C GLN A 149 -8.82 15.11 -11.41
N GLU A 150 -9.41 14.24 -12.25
CA GLU A 150 -9.16 14.17 -13.70
C GLU A 150 -7.69 13.91 -14.09
N ILE A 151 -6.86 13.43 -13.15
CA ILE A 151 -5.47 12.99 -13.40
C ILE A 151 -5.48 11.66 -14.14
N LEU A 152 -6.43 10.78 -13.81
CA LEU A 152 -6.63 9.49 -14.46
C LEU A 152 -7.98 9.42 -15.17
N SER A 153 -8.03 8.63 -16.23
CA SER A 153 -9.27 8.31 -16.92
C SER A 153 -10.26 7.57 -16.00
N LYS A 154 -11.56 7.84 -16.16
CA LYS A 154 -12.67 7.14 -15.47
C LYS A 154 -12.67 5.61 -15.64
N GLU A 155 -11.91 5.09 -16.61
CA GLU A 155 -11.75 3.65 -16.85
C GLU A 155 -10.76 3.00 -15.88
N VAL A 156 -10.02 3.77 -15.09
CA VAL A 156 -9.14 3.23 -14.05
C VAL A 156 -9.98 2.68 -12.91
N LYS A 157 -9.69 1.45 -12.48
CA LYS A 157 -10.29 0.80 -11.32
C LYS A 157 -9.22 0.20 -10.42
N SER A 158 -9.58 -0.11 -9.19
CA SER A 158 -8.70 -0.78 -8.24
C SER A 158 -8.96 -2.29 -8.17
N PHE A 159 -7.94 -3.06 -7.82
CA PHE A 159 -8.04 -4.48 -7.46
C PHE A 159 -7.02 -4.84 -6.37
N ILE A 160 -7.24 -5.98 -5.73
CA ILE A 160 -6.31 -6.66 -4.82
C ILE A 160 -6.19 -8.13 -5.22
N PHE A 161 -5.17 -8.80 -4.69
CA PHE A 161 -5.04 -10.26 -4.81
C PHE A 161 -6.11 -10.98 -3.98
N ASP A 162 -6.45 -12.20 -4.38
CA ASP A 162 -7.51 -13.01 -3.73
C ASP A 162 -7.14 -13.39 -2.28
N LYS A 163 -5.85 -13.57 -2.01
CA LYS A 163 -5.32 -13.84 -0.66
C LYS A 163 -5.13 -12.56 0.17
N GLY A 164 -5.73 -11.45 -0.25
CA GLY A 164 -5.66 -10.17 0.43
C GLY A 164 -4.43 -9.34 0.11
N SER A 165 -4.39 -8.14 0.67
CA SER A 165 -3.29 -7.19 0.50
C SER A 165 -2.81 -6.58 1.81
N LEU A 166 -1.54 -6.18 1.83
CA LEU A 166 -0.91 -5.53 2.97
C LEU A 166 -1.77 -4.36 3.46
N ALA A 167 -2.01 -4.31 4.76
CA ALA A 167 -2.70 -3.20 5.39
C ALA A 167 -2.02 -2.84 6.72
N ASN A 168 -2.01 -1.56 7.03
CA ASN A 168 -1.46 -1.04 8.27
C ASN A 168 -2.23 0.20 8.74
N VAL A 169 -1.81 0.73 9.88
CA VAL A 169 -2.24 2.02 10.39
C VAL A 169 -1.04 2.95 10.26
N HIS A 170 -1.25 4.18 9.80
CA HIS A 170 -0.23 5.21 9.92
C HIS A 170 -0.52 6.11 11.11
N PHE A 171 0.55 6.62 11.69
CA PHE A 171 0.53 7.31 12.97
C PHE A 171 1.09 8.73 12.85
N VAL A 172 0.67 9.59 13.78
CA VAL A 172 1.25 10.90 14.03
C VAL A 172 2.13 10.78 15.27
N THR A 173 3.39 11.19 15.16
CA THR A 173 4.37 11.16 16.24
C THR A 173 4.89 12.56 16.56
N ILE A 174 5.41 12.75 17.77
CA ILE A 174 6.02 14.00 18.22
C ILE A 174 7.49 13.73 18.48
N PRO A 175 8.42 14.32 17.72
CA PRO A 175 9.85 14.15 17.94
C PRO A 175 10.26 14.52 19.37
N PHE A 176 11.21 13.78 19.95
CA PHE A 176 11.68 14.03 21.32
C PHE A 176 12.22 15.45 21.53
N ASN A 177 12.67 16.11 20.46
CA ASN A 177 13.23 17.46 20.45
C ASN A 177 12.24 18.53 19.94
N ALA A 178 10.94 18.23 19.86
CA ALA A 178 9.94 19.20 19.46
C ALA A 178 9.97 20.43 20.38
N THR A 179 9.98 21.63 19.80
CA THR A 179 10.02 22.90 20.55
C THR A 179 8.70 23.24 21.24
N SER A 180 7.61 22.56 20.89
CA SER A 180 6.27 22.77 21.45
C SER A 180 5.47 21.47 21.54
N PRO A 181 5.88 20.51 22.40
CA PRO A 181 5.26 19.19 22.46
C PRO A 181 3.79 19.23 22.89
N ASP A 182 3.41 20.15 23.79
CA ASP A 182 2.02 20.25 24.24
C ASP A 182 1.09 20.81 23.16
N ALA A 183 1.55 21.78 22.36
CA ALA A 183 0.81 22.24 21.19
C ALA A 183 0.66 21.12 20.13
N ALA A 184 1.72 20.34 19.91
CA ALA A 184 1.67 19.20 18.99
C ALA A 184 0.66 18.14 19.44
N LYS A 185 0.53 17.87 20.75
CA LYS A 185 -0.51 16.96 21.30
C LYS A 185 -1.93 17.47 21.02
N ILE A 186 -2.17 18.78 21.08
CA ILE A 186 -3.48 19.36 20.73
C ILE A 186 -3.82 19.09 19.27
N VAL A 187 -2.83 19.23 18.36
CA VAL A 187 -3.01 18.91 16.94
C VAL A 187 -3.30 17.42 16.73
N ALA A 188 -2.51 16.54 17.36
CA ALA A 188 -2.75 15.09 17.28
C ALA A 188 -4.17 14.71 17.76
N ASN A 189 -4.63 15.31 18.87
CA ASN A 189 -5.98 15.10 19.37
C ASN A 189 -7.05 15.65 18.40
N PHE A 190 -6.82 16.82 17.80
CA PHE A 190 -7.73 17.37 16.78
C PHE A 190 -7.85 16.45 15.56
N LEU A 191 -6.75 15.86 15.09
CA LEU A 191 -6.75 14.95 13.94
C LEU A 191 -7.59 13.69 14.17
N LEU A 192 -7.86 13.32 15.43
CA LEU A 192 -8.71 12.21 15.83
C LEU A 192 -10.19 12.58 16.05
N THR A 193 -10.55 13.86 15.91
CA THR A 193 -11.96 14.27 16.00
C THR A 193 -12.79 13.64 14.88
N PRO A 194 -14.07 13.28 15.13
CA PRO A 194 -14.95 12.75 14.09
C PRO A 194 -15.05 13.66 12.86
N GLU A 195 -15.07 14.98 13.04
CA GLU A 195 -15.10 15.98 11.97
C GLU A 195 -13.85 15.89 11.08
N ALA A 196 -12.66 15.87 11.68
CA ALA A 196 -11.41 15.76 10.94
C ALA A 196 -11.33 14.42 10.19
N GLN A 197 -11.76 13.34 10.84
CA GLN A 197 -11.72 11.98 10.27
C GLN A 197 -12.72 11.78 9.13
N VAL A 198 -13.94 12.31 9.24
CA VAL A 198 -14.91 12.35 8.12
C VAL A 198 -14.35 13.14 6.94
N ARG A 199 -13.76 14.31 7.20
CA ARG A 199 -13.17 15.13 6.13
C ARG A 199 -12.01 14.41 5.45
N LYS A 200 -11.13 13.77 6.21
CA LYS A 200 -9.99 12.99 5.71
C LYS A 200 -10.44 11.80 4.86
N ALA A 201 -11.41 11.03 5.34
CA ALA A 201 -11.95 9.86 4.64
C ALA A 201 -12.78 10.23 3.40
N ASN A 202 -13.13 11.50 3.20
CA ASN A 202 -13.85 11.94 2.02
C ASN A 202 -12.88 12.12 0.84
N ILE A 203 -13.14 11.36 -0.22
CA ILE A 203 -12.36 11.37 -1.46
C ILE A 203 -12.32 12.73 -2.16
N LYS A 204 -13.25 13.65 -1.89
CA LYS A 204 -13.15 15.02 -2.42
C LYS A 204 -11.98 15.81 -1.83
N PHE A 205 -11.38 15.32 -0.75
CA PHE A 205 -10.23 15.94 -0.08
C PHE A 205 -9.01 15.03 -0.08
N TRP A 206 -9.15 13.77 0.36
CA TRP A 206 -8.04 12.82 0.39
C TRP A 206 -8.51 11.37 0.21
N GLY A 207 -9.54 10.95 0.95
CA GLY A 207 -10.03 9.57 0.90
C GLY A 207 -9.29 8.59 1.80
N ASP A 208 -8.42 9.07 2.69
CA ASP A 208 -7.65 8.24 3.62
C ASP A 208 -8.55 7.69 4.74
N PRO A 209 -8.78 6.36 4.82
CA PRO A 209 -9.73 5.75 5.73
C PRO A 209 -9.52 6.08 7.22
N THR A 210 -10.61 6.09 7.98
CA THR A 210 -10.59 6.46 9.40
C THR A 210 -10.09 5.32 10.29
N VAL A 211 -9.41 5.67 11.39
CA VAL A 211 -9.09 4.75 12.49
C VAL A 211 -10.21 4.65 13.53
N LEU A 212 -11.22 5.53 13.48
CA LEU A 212 -12.30 5.56 14.46
C LEU A 212 -13.22 4.35 14.33
N ASP A 213 -13.65 3.83 15.47
CA ASP A 213 -14.74 2.87 15.53
C ASP A 213 -16.07 3.60 15.30
N ILE A 214 -16.54 3.58 14.04
CA ILE A 214 -17.75 4.30 13.61
C ILE A 214 -18.96 3.91 14.47
N ASN A 215 -19.04 2.67 14.95
CA ASN A 215 -20.19 2.21 15.75
C ASN A 215 -20.29 2.90 17.11
N LYS A 216 -19.17 3.43 17.62
CA LYS A 216 -19.09 4.14 18.92
C LYS A 216 -19.29 5.64 18.80
N LEU A 217 -19.41 6.20 17.59
CA LEU A 217 -19.61 7.62 17.40
C LEU A 217 -21.07 8.05 17.68
N PRO A 218 -21.32 9.35 17.93
CA PRO A 218 -22.67 9.91 17.86
C PRO A 218 -23.33 9.67 16.48
N GLU A 219 -24.67 9.55 16.43
CA GLU A 219 -25.39 9.22 15.19
C GLU A 219 -25.16 10.21 14.05
N GLU A 220 -24.96 11.50 14.34
CA GLU A 220 -24.63 12.50 13.33
C GLU A 220 -23.36 12.13 12.55
N PHE A 221 -22.31 11.67 13.23
CA PHE A 221 -21.05 11.28 12.61
C PHE A 221 -21.17 9.94 11.91
N LYS A 222 -21.94 8.99 12.45
CA LYS A 222 -22.25 7.73 11.74
C LYS A 222 -22.91 8.02 10.39
N MET A 223 -23.87 8.95 10.37
CA MET A 223 -24.52 9.37 9.14
C MET A 223 -23.54 10.03 8.17
N ASN A 224 -22.66 10.90 8.66
CA ASN A 224 -21.62 11.53 7.82
C ASN A 224 -20.69 10.48 7.18
N PHE A 225 -20.26 9.46 7.91
CA PHE A 225 -19.45 8.36 7.37
C PHE A 225 -20.23 7.53 6.33
N ARG A 226 -21.51 7.23 6.57
CA ARG A 226 -22.36 6.50 5.61
C ARG A 226 -22.63 7.28 4.32
N GLN A 227 -22.54 8.61 4.37
CA GLN A 227 -22.73 9.51 3.23
C GLN A 227 -21.43 9.81 2.47
N LEU A 228 -20.29 9.25 2.87
CA LEU A 228 -19.06 9.41 2.12
C LEU A 228 -19.24 8.94 0.67
N PRO A 229 -18.67 9.65 -0.32
CA PRO A 229 -18.86 9.29 -1.72
C PRO A 229 -18.32 7.88 -2.00
N VAL A 230 -19.16 7.05 -2.60
CA VAL A 230 -18.73 5.78 -3.19
C VAL A 230 -18.28 6.06 -4.62
N HIS A 231 -17.05 5.68 -4.95
CA HIS A 231 -16.49 5.90 -6.28
C HIS A 231 -16.33 4.56 -7.01
N GLN A 232 -16.68 4.52 -8.30
CA GLN A 232 -16.67 3.28 -9.10
C GLN A 232 -15.29 2.63 -9.31
N SER A 233 -14.23 3.39 -9.01
CA SER A 233 -12.83 2.96 -9.08
C SER A 233 -12.32 2.45 -7.73
N MET A 234 -13.08 2.60 -6.65
CA MET A 234 -12.74 2.03 -5.34
C MET A 234 -13.08 0.55 -5.30
N LEU A 235 -12.36 -0.16 -4.42
CA LEU A 235 -12.74 -1.49 -3.98
C LEU A 235 -14.05 -1.44 -3.19
N SER A 236 -14.78 -2.55 -3.21
CA SER A 236 -15.95 -2.71 -2.35
C SER A 236 -15.54 -2.78 -0.86
N PRO A 237 -16.45 -2.44 0.08
CA PRO A 237 -16.18 -2.63 1.51
C PRO A 237 -15.85 -4.07 1.91
N GLU A 238 -16.32 -5.06 1.15
CA GLU A 238 -16.00 -6.48 1.36
C GLU A 238 -14.57 -6.80 0.93
N GLU A 239 -14.12 -6.32 -0.24
CA GLU A 239 -12.74 -6.47 -0.68
C GLU A 239 -11.76 -5.78 0.28
N LEU A 240 -12.10 -4.60 0.81
CA LEU A 240 -11.28 -3.87 1.78
C LEU A 240 -11.13 -4.58 3.13
N GLN A 241 -11.95 -5.61 3.43
CA GLN A 241 -11.77 -6.44 4.63
C GLN A 241 -10.70 -7.52 4.45
N ASN A 242 -10.33 -7.84 3.21
CA ASN A 242 -9.35 -8.87 2.91
C ASN A 242 -7.92 -8.33 3.05
N ILE A 243 -7.48 -8.20 4.30
CA ILE A 243 -6.21 -7.61 4.68
C ILE A 243 -5.17 -8.68 5.04
N VAL A 244 -3.91 -8.33 4.84
CA VAL A 244 -2.73 -9.08 5.28
C VAL A 244 -1.90 -8.16 6.19
N PRO A 245 -1.49 -8.61 7.37
CA PRO A 245 -0.65 -7.79 8.25
C PRO A 245 0.74 -7.58 7.66
N GLU A 246 1.40 -6.52 8.11
CA GLU A 246 2.79 -6.27 7.77
C GLU A 246 3.73 -7.35 8.37
N PRO A 247 4.75 -7.82 7.62
CA PRO A 247 5.86 -8.57 8.18
C PRO A 247 6.57 -7.81 9.30
N HIS A 248 7.36 -8.53 10.10
CA HIS A 248 8.21 -7.91 11.10
C HIS A 248 9.14 -6.86 10.45
N PRO A 249 9.32 -5.66 11.04
CA PRO A 249 9.97 -4.54 10.38
C PRO A 249 11.43 -4.78 10.03
N SER A 250 12.11 -5.70 10.72
CA SER A 250 13.48 -6.12 10.39
C SER A 250 13.61 -6.75 8.99
N TRP A 251 12.52 -7.14 8.33
CA TRP A 251 12.55 -7.61 6.94
C TRP A 251 12.71 -6.47 5.94
N VAL A 252 12.36 -5.23 6.28
CA VAL A 252 12.45 -4.07 5.38
C VAL A 252 13.89 -3.87 4.91
N GLU A 253 14.82 -3.71 5.87
CA GLU A 253 16.24 -3.50 5.58
C GLU A 253 16.83 -4.67 4.78
N VAL A 254 16.52 -5.91 5.17
CA VAL A 254 17.02 -7.11 4.47
C VAL A 254 16.53 -7.16 3.02
N ILE A 255 15.24 -6.89 2.77
CA ILE A 255 14.66 -6.90 1.42
C ILE A 255 15.30 -5.78 0.57
N GLU A 256 15.44 -4.58 1.12
CA GLU A 256 15.98 -3.41 0.41
C GLU A 256 17.46 -3.62 0.04
N GLU A 257 18.29 -4.08 0.99
CA GLU A 257 19.70 -4.36 0.74
C GLU A 257 19.91 -5.46 -0.30
N GLU A 258 19.18 -6.58 -0.20
CA GLU A 258 19.27 -7.67 -1.17
C GLU A 258 18.75 -7.25 -2.54
N TRP A 259 17.71 -6.41 -2.60
CA TRP A 259 17.27 -5.84 -3.87
C TRP A 259 18.35 -5.00 -4.52
N GLN A 260 19.00 -4.12 -3.75
CA GLN A 260 20.08 -3.25 -4.24
C GLN A 260 21.26 -4.08 -4.76
N LYS A 261 21.68 -5.13 -4.02
CA LYS A 261 22.77 -6.03 -4.45
C LYS A 261 22.48 -6.72 -5.78
N ASN A 262 21.22 -7.07 -6.04
CA ASN A 262 20.83 -7.85 -7.22
C ASN A 262 20.48 -7.00 -8.45
N TYR A 263 19.95 -5.77 -8.26
CA TYR A 263 19.32 -5.02 -9.35
C TYR A 263 19.71 -3.55 -9.45
N ALA A 264 20.39 -2.97 -8.46
CA ALA A 264 20.82 -1.59 -8.59
C ALA A 264 21.91 -1.48 -9.66
N THR A 265 21.68 -0.65 -10.67
CA THR A 265 22.72 -0.23 -11.61
C THR A 265 23.59 0.83 -10.95
N GLU A 266 24.92 0.68 -11.01
CA GLU A 266 25.90 1.74 -10.67
C GLU A 266 25.65 3.04 -11.44
#